data_AF-A0A225W497-F1
#
_entry.id   AF-A0A225W497-F1
#
_cell.length_a   1.000
_cell.length_b   1.000
_cell.length_c   1.000
_cell.angle_alpha   90.00
_cell.angle_beta   90.00
_cell.angle_gamma   90.00
#
_symmetry.space_group_name_H-M   'P 1'
#
loop_
_entity.id
_entity.type
_entity.pdbx_description
1 polymer ?
#
loop_
_entity_poly.entity_id
_entity_poly.type
_entity_poly.pdbx_seq_one_letter_code
_entity_poly.pdbx_strand_id
1 'polypeptide(L)'
;MLIDFGLSFLESGSCYVKNLKDSLGVMAWRAPEFGHMTILTPTRKSDVYSFGMCIIEAVTFKNPWIGYSNEEIRHFLRKGEVKVNRSDEMTDPQWDLVTRMIAVSPNDRPDVSDVTHELKQFAEEEEMDEIGL
;
A
#
# COMPACT_ATOMS: atom_id res chain seq x y z
N MET A 1 -1.30 14.32 10.07
CA MET A 1 0.13 14.64 9.82
C MET A 1 0.79 13.35 9.38
N LEU A 2 1.30 13.28 8.15
CA LEU A 2 2.14 12.16 7.73
C LEU A 2 3.46 12.27 8.50
N ILE A 3 3.72 11.33 9.38
CA ILE A 3 4.95 11.25 10.16
C ILE A 3 5.66 9.95 9.77
N ASP A 4 6.98 10.02 9.58
CA ASP A 4 7.88 8.97 9.08
C ASP A 4 8.21 8.98 7.57
N PHE A 5 8.94 10.03 7.15
CA PHE A 5 9.73 10.02 5.91
C PHE A 5 11.16 9.48 6.12
N GLY A 6 11.44 8.78 7.23
CA GLY A 6 12.79 8.31 7.59
C GLY A 6 13.40 7.32 6.57
N LEU A 7 12.59 6.83 5.64
CA LEU A 7 12.96 5.95 4.53
C LEU A 7 12.85 6.63 3.14
N SER A 8 12.58 7.93 3.09
CA SER A 8 12.50 8.68 1.82
C SER A 8 13.87 8.68 1.12
N PHE A 9 13.85 8.33 -0.17
CA PHE A 9 15.06 8.29 -1.00
C PHE A 9 15.27 9.66 -1.65
N LEU A 10 16.36 10.34 -1.29
CA LEU A 10 16.86 11.47 -2.06
C LEU A 10 17.77 10.93 -3.17
N GLU A 11 17.54 11.34 -4.40
CA GLU A 11 18.24 10.88 -5.62
C GLU A 11 19.78 11.12 -5.60
N SER A 12 20.35 11.72 -4.55
CA SER A 12 21.78 12.07 -4.44
C SER A 12 22.49 11.67 -3.13
N GLY A 13 21.95 10.75 -2.31
CA GLY A 13 22.58 10.44 -1.01
C GLY A 13 22.59 8.96 -0.64
N SER A 14 23.71 8.29 -0.91
CA SER A 14 24.01 6.94 -0.42
C SER A 14 24.15 6.91 1.12
N CYS A 15 23.96 5.71 1.68
CA CYS A 15 24.43 5.22 3.00
C CYS A 15 23.74 5.66 4.30
N TYR A 16 22.58 5.05 4.63
CA TYR A 16 22.29 4.57 6.01
C TYR A 16 21.19 3.49 6.11
N VAL A 17 20.46 3.21 5.02
CA VAL A 17 19.25 2.35 5.05
C VAL A 17 19.54 0.84 4.91
N LYS A 18 20.80 0.43 4.72
CA LYS A 18 21.13 -0.98 4.44
C LYS A 18 20.96 -1.91 5.67
N ASN A 19 21.12 -1.41 6.89
CA ASN A 19 21.17 -2.26 8.10
C ASN A 19 19.85 -2.37 8.90
N LEU A 20 18.81 -1.62 8.53
CA LEU A 20 17.47 -1.70 9.16
C LEU A 20 16.47 -2.56 8.36
N LYS A 21 16.89 -3.11 7.20
CA LYS A 21 16.02 -3.85 6.26
C LYS A 21 15.47 -5.17 6.79
N ASP A 22 16.12 -5.79 7.76
CA ASP A 22 15.84 -7.18 8.17
C ASP A 22 15.13 -7.32 9.51
N SER A 23 15.06 -6.25 10.33
CA SER A 23 14.40 -6.30 11.63
C SER A 23 13.08 -5.52 11.59
N LEU A 24 12.00 -6.24 11.31
CA LEU A 24 10.63 -5.90 11.74
C LEU A 24 10.08 -4.55 11.22
N GLY A 25 9.43 -4.52 10.05
CA GLY A 25 8.42 -3.48 9.84
C GLY A 25 8.04 -2.99 8.45
N VAL A 26 8.72 -3.33 7.34
CA VAL A 26 8.45 -2.61 6.06
C VAL A 26 8.10 -3.53 4.88
N MET A 27 8.17 -4.86 5.00
CA MET A 27 7.86 -5.74 3.86
C MET A 27 6.36 -5.77 3.52
N ALA A 28 5.48 -5.63 4.52
CA ALA A 28 4.02 -5.70 4.32
C ALA A 28 3.48 -4.56 3.43
N TRP A 29 4.09 -3.37 3.49
CA TRP A 29 3.71 -2.21 2.66
C TRP A 29 4.51 -2.11 1.36
N ARG A 30 5.49 -3.00 1.13
CA ARG A 30 6.41 -2.87 0.00
C ARG A 30 5.82 -3.44 -1.28
N ALA A 31 5.93 -2.68 -2.35
CA ALA A 31 5.41 -3.08 -3.65
C ALA A 31 6.12 -4.34 -4.23
N PRO A 32 5.41 -5.17 -5.03
CA PRO A 32 5.90 -6.47 -5.50
C PRO A 32 7.18 -6.40 -6.33
N GLU A 33 7.39 -5.31 -7.08
CA GLU A 33 8.58 -5.06 -7.89
C GLU A 33 9.88 -5.02 -7.06
N PHE A 34 9.78 -4.83 -5.74
CA PHE A 34 10.93 -4.91 -4.84
C PHE A 34 11.16 -6.30 -4.23
N GLY A 35 10.30 -7.29 -4.51
CA GLY A 35 10.41 -8.64 -3.95
C GLY A 35 11.70 -9.37 -4.35
N HIS A 36 12.20 -9.10 -5.56
CA HIS A 36 13.49 -9.61 -6.06
C HIS A 36 14.68 -8.73 -5.65
N MET A 37 14.45 -7.55 -5.05
CA MET A 37 15.47 -6.55 -4.69
C MET A 37 16.38 -6.11 -5.85
N THR A 38 15.95 -6.34 -7.10
CA THR A 38 16.64 -5.90 -8.33
C THR A 38 16.34 -4.44 -8.64
N ILE A 39 15.11 -4.00 -8.34
CA ILE A 39 14.70 -2.60 -8.35
C ILE A 39 14.89 -2.07 -6.93
N LEU A 40 15.56 -0.92 -6.81
CA LEU A 40 15.86 -0.29 -5.52
C LEU A 40 15.31 1.13 -5.40
N THR A 41 14.91 1.73 -6.52
CA THR A 41 14.40 3.10 -6.56
C THR A 41 12.88 3.09 -6.39
N PRO A 42 12.34 3.74 -5.34
CA PRO A 42 10.91 4.02 -5.22
C PRO A 42 10.38 4.81 -6.42
N THR A 43 9.12 4.58 -6.76
CA THR A 43 8.39 5.29 -7.81
C THR A 43 7.04 5.78 -7.28
N ARG A 44 6.40 6.72 -7.98
CA ARG A 44 5.03 7.15 -7.63
C ARG A 44 4.06 5.96 -7.56
N LYS A 45 4.20 4.99 -8.46
CA LYS A 45 3.37 3.78 -8.46
C LYS A 45 3.65 2.85 -7.28
N SER A 46 4.88 2.82 -6.75
CA SER A 46 5.16 2.08 -5.52
C SER A 46 4.62 2.79 -4.27
N ASP A 47 4.56 4.11 -4.29
CA ASP A 47 3.95 4.90 -3.22
C ASP A 47 2.44 4.67 -3.20
N VAL A 48 1.78 4.60 -4.37
CA VAL A 48 0.35 4.23 -4.49
C VAL A 48 0.07 2.84 -3.90
N TYR A 49 0.93 1.86 -4.18
CA TYR A 49 0.80 0.53 -3.57
C TYR A 49 0.90 0.59 -2.04
N SER A 50 1.92 1.31 -1.54
CA SER A 50 2.14 1.44 -0.10
C SER A 50 0.96 2.15 0.58
N PHE A 51 0.38 3.14 -0.10
CA PHE A 51 -0.81 3.84 0.35
C PHE A 51 -2.04 2.92 0.41
N GLY A 52 -2.23 2.03 -0.57
CA GLY A 52 -3.29 1.02 -0.55
C GLY A 52 -3.16 0.08 0.66
N MET A 53 -1.92 -0.33 0.98
CA MET A 53 -1.64 -1.13 2.18
C MET A 53 -1.92 -0.35 3.48
N CYS A 54 -1.65 0.97 3.52
CA CYS A 54 -2.01 1.81 4.65
C CYS A 54 -3.52 1.94 4.83
N ILE A 55 -4.31 2.00 3.74
CA ILE A 55 -5.78 2.02 3.83
C ILE A 55 -6.29 0.72 4.47
N ILE A 56 -5.77 -0.43 4.03
CA ILE A 56 -6.12 -1.74 4.63
C ILE A 56 -5.80 -1.75 6.12
N GLU A 57 -4.62 -1.30 6.51
CA GLU A 57 -4.23 -1.20 7.92
C GLU A 57 -5.13 -0.25 8.71
N ALA A 58 -5.46 0.91 8.15
CA ALA A 58 -6.27 1.93 8.81
C ALA A 58 -7.70 1.42 9.08
N VAL A 59 -8.29 0.68 8.14
CA VAL A 59 -9.64 0.12 8.28
C VAL A 59 -9.64 -1.08 9.22
N THR A 60 -8.67 -1.99 9.08
CA THR A 60 -8.64 -3.25 9.85
C THR A 60 -8.00 -3.13 11.23
N PHE A 61 -7.27 -2.03 11.48
CA PHE A 61 -6.35 -1.85 12.61
C PHE A 61 -5.32 -2.98 12.76
N LYS A 62 -5.01 -3.68 11.66
CA LYS A 62 -4.15 -4.86 11.62
C LYS A 62 -3.12 -4.72 10.50
N ASN A 63 -2.03 -5.48 10.63
CA ASN A 63 -1.08 -5.61 9.54
C ASN A 63 -1.79 -6.17 8.28
N PRO A 64 -1.60 -5.59 7.08
CA PRO A 64 -2.28 -6.04 5.86
C PRO A 64 -2.01 -7.51 5.49
N TRP A 65 -0.83 -8.03 5.87
CA TRP A 65 -0.40 -9.41 5.66
C TRP A 65 -0.50 -10.23 6.94
N ILE A 66 -1.58 -10.04 7.72
CA ILE A 66 -1.80 -10.75 8.98
C ILE A 66 -1.61 -12.26 8.82
N GLY A 67 -0.83 -12.85 9.73
CA GLY A 67 -0.54 -14.28 9.71
C GLY A 67 0.62 -14.71 8.81
N TYR A 68 1.26 -13.78 8.07
CA TYR A 68 2.44 -14.07 7.28
C TYR A 68 3.70 -13.43 7.87
N SER A 69 4.80 -14.18 7.86
CA SER A 69 6.14 -13.68 8.14
C SER A 69 6.69 -12.85 6.96
N ASN A 70 7.69 -12.01 7.22
CA ASN A 70 8.35 -11.24 6.17
C ASN A 70 8.93 -12.12 5.04
N GLU A 71 9.35 -13.35 5.36
CA GLU A 71 9.86 -14.30 4.39
C GLU A 71 8.76 -14.85 3.48
N GLU A 72 7.59 -15.18 4.05
CA GLU A 72 6.42 -15.61 3.29
C GLU A 72 5.87 -14.50 2.41
N ILE A 73 5.76 -13.28 2.93
CA ILE A 73 5.36 -12.10 2.15
C ILE A 73 6.31 -11.93 0.97
N ARG A 74 7.63 -11.94 1.22
CA ARG A 74 8.63 -11.84 0.14
C ARG A 74 8.48 -12.96 -0.89
N HIS A 75 8.19 -14.18 -0.46
CA HIS A 75 7.96 -15.32 -1.35
C HIS A 75 6.72 -15.13 -2.23
N PHE A 76 5.60 -14.66 -1.68
CA PHE A 76 4.40 -14.36 -2.46
C PHE A 76 4.63 -13.21 -3.44
N LEU A 77 5.24 -12.11 -2.99
CA LEU A 77 5.56 -10.96 -3.84
C LEU A 77 6.47 -11.37 -5.02
N ARG A 78 7.45 -12.24 -4.79
CA ARG A 78 8.33 -12.78 -5.86
C ARG A 78 7.58 -13.60 -6.90
N LYS A 79 6.46 -14.22 -6.52
CA LYS A 79 5.56 -14.94 -7.41
C LYS A 79 4.52 -14.03 -8.09
N GLY A 80 4.50 -12.75 -7.76
CA GLY A 80 3.46 -11.83 -8.23
C GLY A 80 2.11 -12.09 -7.56
N GLU A 81 2.11 -12.56 -6.31
CA GLU A 81 0.89 -12.78 -5.53
C GLU A 81 0.78 -11.72 -4.43
N VAL A 82 -0.38 -11.07 -4.31
CA VAL A 82 -0.75 -10.16 -3.22
C VAL A 82 -1.90 -10.79 -2.44
N LYS A 83 -1.61 -11.33 -1.25
CA LYS A 83 -2.57 -12.13 -0.44
C LYS A 83 -3.11 -11.32 0.72
N VAL A 84 -3.80 -10.23 0.39
CA VAL A 84 -4.55 -9.44 1.37
C VAL A 84 -6.04 -9.74 1.22
N ASN A 85 -6.75 -9.76 2.34
CA ASN A 85 -8.18 -10.01 2.35
C ASN A 85 -8.93 -8.69 2.47
N ARG A 86 -10.11 -8.63 1.83
CA ARG A 86 -11.06 -7.55 2.03
C ARG A 86 -11.58 -7.54 3.47
N SER A 87 -11.72 -6.35 4.04
CA SER A 87 -12.41 -6.13 5.32
C SER A 87 -13.92 -6.01 5.12
N ASP A 88 -14.71 -6.52 6.06
CA ASP A 88 -16.18 -6.38 6.03
C ASP A 88 -16.62 -4.91 6.19
N GLU A 89 -15.74 -4.08 6.73
CA GLU A 89 -15.90 -2.64 6.93
C GLU A 89 -15.71 -1.83 5.64
N MET A 90 -15.30 -2.46 4.53
CA MET A 90 -15.16 -1.79 3.23
C MET A 90 -16.29 -2.17 2.28
N THR A 91 -16.85 -1.17 1.58
CA THR A 91 -17.81 -1.40 0.50
C THR A 91 -17.15 -2.00 -0.75
N ASP A 92 -17.95 -2.55 -1.67
CA ASP A 92 -17.43 -3.11 -2.93
C ASP A 92 -16.63 -2.06 -3.74
N PRO A 93 -17.11 -0.81 -3.92
CA PRO A 93 -16.35 0.22 -4.62
C PRO A 93 -15.05 0.63 -3.91
N GLN A 94 -15.07 0.77 -2.58
CA GLN A 94 -13.88 1.10 -1.80
C GLN A 94 -12.82 0.00 -1.94
N TRP A 95 -13.25 -1.27 -1.92
CA TRP A 95 -12.35 -2.40 -2.11
C TRP A 95 -11.81 -2.51 -3.54
N ASP A 96 -12.61 -2.18 -4.56
CA ASP A 96 -12.14 -2.13 -5.94
C ASP A 96 -11.00 -1.12 -6.11
N LEU A 97 -11.16 0.09 -5.57
CA LEU A 97 -10.10 1.11 -5.56
C LEU A 97 -8.83 0.56 -4.91
N VAL A 98 -8.92 0.03 -3.68
CA VAL A 98 -7.77 -0.51 -2.97
C VAL A 98 -7.12 -1.65 -3.74
N THR A 99 -7.90 -2.54 -4.36
CA THR A 99 -7.40 -3.65 -5.18
C THR A 99 -6.59 -3.14 -6.38
N ARG A 100 -7.06 -2.09 -7.07
CA ARG A 100 -6.30 -1.43 -8.14
C ARG A 100 -5.01 -0.77 -7.61
N MET A 101 -5.06 -0.11 -6.46
CA MET A 101 -3.88 0.50 -5.85
C MET A 101 -2.78 -0.51 -5.53
N ILE A 102 -3.15 -1.71 -5.07
CA ILE A 102 -2.20 -2.78 -4.71
C ILE A 102 -1.90 -3.77 -5.86
N ALA A 103 -2.24 -3.41 -7.11
CA ALA A 103 -2.01 -4.28 -8.25
C ALA A 103 -0.53 -4.67 -8.41
N VAL A 104 -0.29 -5.90 -8.88
CA VAL A 104 1.07 -6.46 -9.01
C VAL A 104 1.90 -5.65 -10.00
N SER A 105 1.32 -5.36 -11.16
CA SER A 105 1.92 -4.50 -12.18
C SER A 105 1.78 -3.03 -11.76
N PRO A 106 2.87 -2.25 -11.73
CA PRO A 106 2.80 -0.81 -11.46
C PRO A 106 1.94 -0.02 -12.43
N ASN A 107 1.77 -0.51 -13.67
CA ASN A 107 0.99 0.16 -14.71
C ASN A 107 -0.52 0.00 -14.50
N ASP A 108 -0.94 -1.02 -13.76
CA ASP A 108 -2.36 -1.27 -13.47
C ASP A 108 -2.83 -0.46 -12.26
N ARG A 109 -1.89 0.21 -11.56
CA ARG A 109 -2.18 1.07 -10.42
C ARG A 109 -2.64 2.44 -10.92
N PRO A 110 -3.68 3.04 -10.32
CA PRO A 110 -4.11 4.41 -10.66
C PRO A 110 -3.01 5.43 -10.35
N ASP A 111 -3.14 6.65 -10.90
CA ASP A 111 -2.34 7.76 -10.41
C ASP A 111 -2.90 8.29 -9.09
N VAL A 112 -2.04 8.89 -8.27
CA VAL A 112 -2.45 9.42 -6.97
C VAL A 112 -3.57 10.45 -7.09
N SER A 113 -3.64 11.19 -8.20
CA SER A 113 -4.75 12.11 -8.49
C SER A 113 -6.09 11.39 -8.58
N ASP A 114 -6.12 10.23 -9.26
CA ASP A 114 -7.35 9.44 -9.43
C ASP A 114 -7.76 8.85 -8.09
N VAL A 115 -6.79 8.32 -7.33
CA VAL A 115 -7.02 7.83 -5.96
C VAL A 115 -7.63 8.92 -5.09
N THR A 116 -7.07 10.13 -5.09
CA THR A 116 -7.61 11.23 -4.26
C THR A 116 -8.99 11.68 -4.72
N HIS A 117 -9.29 11.58 -6.01
CA HIS A 117 -10.60 11.92 -6.55
C HIS A 117 -11.67 10.94 -6.08
N GLU A 118 -11.41 9.63 -6.21
CA GLU A 118 -12.32 8.58 -5.78
C GLU A 118 -12.51 8.58 -4.25
N LEU A 119 -11.43 8.75 -3.47
CA LEU A 119 -11.54 8.86 -2.00
C LEU A 119 -12.40 10.06 -1.57
N LYS A 120 -12.34 11.17 -2.32
CA LYS A 120 -13.19 12.34 -2.05
C LYS A 120 -14.67 12.03 -2.30
N GLN A 121 -14.98 11.29 -3.36
CA GLN A 121 -16.36 10.88 -3.66
C GLN A 121 -16.92 9.99 -2.53
N PHE A 122 -16.14 9.01 -2.05
CA PHE A 122 -16.57 8.17 -0.94
C PHE A 122 -16.83 8.97 0.35
N ALA A 123 -15.97 9.94 0.66
CA ALA A 123 -16.17 10.80 1.84
C ALA A 123 -17.44 11.66 1.71
N GLU A 124 -17.73 12.20 0.53
CA GLU A 124 -18.94 12.99 0.26
C GLU A 124 -20.21 12.13 0.33
N GLU A 125 -20.17 10.89 -0.18
CA GLU A 125 -21.29 9.92 -0.09
C GLU A 125 -21.58 9.52 1.36
N GLU A 126 -20.54 9.24 2.16
CA GLU A 126 -20.68 8.91 3.59
C GLU A 126 -21.29 10.08 4.38
N GLU A 127 -20.86 11.32 4.11
CA GLU A 127 -21.48 12.51 4.71
C GLU A 127 -22.97 12.58 4.37
N MET A 128 -23.35 12.37 3.10
CA MET A 128 -24.75 12.41 2.65
C MET A 128 -25.63 11.33 3.30
N ASP A 129 -25.10 10.13 3.51
CA ASP A 129 -25.80 9.06 4.20
C ASP A 129 -26.01 9.37 5.70
N GLU A 130 -25.05 10.04 6.35
CA GLU A 130 -25.15 10.45 7.76
C GLU A 130 -26.17 11.58 8.00
N ILE A 131 -26.35 12.50 7.03
CA ILE A 131 -27.40 13.54 7.08
C ILE A 131 -28.79 13.03 6.63
N GLY A 132 -28.92 11.77 6.20
CA GLY A 132 -30.19 11.09 5.99
C GLY A 132 -31.06 11.67 4.86
N LEU A 133 -30.44 12.11 3.75
CA LEU A 133 -31.15 12.55 2.54
C LEU A 133 -31.33 11.43 1.51
#